data_AF-A0A504YY51-F1
#
_entry.id   AF-A0A504YY51-F1
#
_cell.length_a   1.000
_cell.length_b   1.000
_cell.length_c   1.000
_cell.angle_alpha   90.00
_cell.angle_beta   90.00
_cell.angle_gamma   90.00
#
_symmetry.space_group_name_H-M   'P 1'
#
loop_
_entity.id
_entity.type
_entity.pdbx_description
1 polymer ?
#
loop_
_entity_poly.entity_id
_entity_poly.type
_entity_poly.pdbx_seq_one_letter_code
_entity_poly.pdbx_strand_id
1 'polypeptide(L)'
;MFWLACEDLKQETNPELVEEKARLIYEDFISILSPREVSLDSRVREIINANMIEPSPHTFDDAQLQVYTLMHRDSYLRFLNSRIYKDLLQQTSHSLSNSSLE
;
A
#
# COMPACT_ATOMS: atom_id res chain seq x y z
N MET A 1 -2.06 -3.36 -2.68
CA MET A 1 -1.19 -4.54 -2.53
C MET A 1 0.14 -4.16 -1.89
N PHE A 2 0.98 -3.31 -2.52
CA PHE A 2 2.27 -2.86 -1.94
C PHE A 2 2.19 -2.44 -0.47
N TRP A 3 1.29 -1.52 -0.13
CA TRP A 3 1.15 -1.05 1.25
C TRP A 3 0.87 -2.17 2.25
N LEU A 4 0.03 -3.14 1.89
CA LEU A 4 -0.29 -4.30 2.73
C LEU A 4 0.89 -5.27 2.84
N ALA A 5 1.67 -5.44 1.76
CA ALA A 5 2.86 -6.27 1.79
C ALA A 5 3.94 -5.68 2.72
N CYS A 6 4.09 -4.35 2.75
CA CYS A 6 4.96 -3.69 3.72
C CYS A 6 4.47 -3.87 5.17
N GLU A 7 3.16 -3.79 5.42
CA GLU A 7 2.62 -4.06 6.76
C GLU A 7 2.84 -5.51 7.20
N ASP A 8 2.69 -6.47 6.28
CA ASP A 8 2.96 -7.88 6.55
C ASP A 8 4.44 -8.15 6.85
N LEU A 9 5.35 -7.49 6.10
CA LEU A 9 6.79 -7.56 6.36
C LEU A 9 7.13 -7.02 7.77
N LYS A 10 6.50 -5.94 8.21
CA LYS A 10 6.75 -5.35 9.54
C LYS A 10 6.38 -6.25 10.72
N GLN A 11 5.46 -7.18 10.51
CA GLN A 11 5.07 -8.16 11.54
C GLN A 11 6.04 -9.34 11.61
N GLU A 12 6.94 -9.48 10.63
CA GLU A 12 7.87 -10.59 10.58
C GLU A 12 9.07 -10.35 11.50
N THR A 13 9.46 -11.40 12.22
CA THR A 13 10.60 -11.37 13.15
C THR A 13 11.67 -12.40 12.78
N ASN A 14 11.33 -13.39 11.95
CA ASN A 14 12.29 -14.35 11.44
C ASN A 14 13.14 -13.71 10.33
N PRO A 15 14.47 -13.58 10.50
CA PRO A 15 15.35 -12.96 9.51
C PRO A 15 15.27 -13.58 8.10
N GLU A 16 15.12 -14.90 8.00
CA GLU A 16 15.03 -15.59 6.70
C GLU A 16 13.74 -15.20 5.96
N LEU A 17 12.63 -15.10 6.69
CA LEU A 17 11.35 -14.68 6.12
C LEU A 17 11.32 -13.18 5.80
N VAL A 18 12.00 -12.34 6.60
CA VAL A 18 12.17 -10.92 6.29
C VAL A 18 12.90 -10.77 4.96
N GLU A 19 14.01 -11.49 4.77
CA GLU A 19 14.79 -11.42 3.53
C GLU A 19 13.97 -11.91 2.33
N GLU A 20 13.27 -13.04 2.45
CA GLU A 20 12.42 -13.58 1.40
C GLU A 20 11.31 -12.60 1.02
N LYS A 21 10.53 -12.12 2.00
CA LYS A 21 9.44 -11.17 1.77
C LYS A 21 9.95 -9.86 1.19
N ALA A 22 11.09 -9.35 1.66
CA ALA A 22 11.66 -8.12 1.14
C ALA A 22 12.06 -8.25 -0.32
N ARG A 23 12.66 -9.39 -0.73
CA ARG A 23 12.95 -9.64 -2.16
C ARG A 23 11.68 -9.69 -3.00
N LEU A 24 10.65 -10.39 -2.54
CA LEU A 24 9.36 -10.46 -3.25
C LEU A 24 8.74 -9.06 -3.41
N ILE A 25 8.74 -8.24 -2.37
CA ILE A 25 8.25 -6.86 -2.43
C ILE A 25 9.06 -6.04 -3.42
N TYR A 26 10.39 -6.20 -3.42
CA TYR A 26 11.28 -5.50 -4.33
C TYR A 26 11.00 -5.86 -5.79
N GLU A 27 10.94 -7.15 -6.11
CA GLU A 27 10.67 -7.64 -7.47
C GLU A 27 9.30 -7.21 -7.97
N ASP A 28 8.29 -7.26 -7.11
CA ASP A 28 6.92 -6.94 -7.49
C ASP A 28 6.62 -5.45 -7.59
N PHE A 29 7.21 -4.61 -6.75
CA PHE A 29 6.75 -3.22 -6.61
C PHE A 29 7.85 -2.18 -6.82
N ILE A 30 9.14 -2.54 -6.68
CA ILE A 30 10.24 -1.59 -6.76
C ILE A 30 11.01 -1.71 -8.09
N SER A 31 11.13 -2.92 -8.62
CA SER A 31 11.81 -3.19 -9.89
C SER A 31 11.19 -2.39 -11.04
N ILE A 32 12.03 -1.70 -11.82
CA ILE A 32 11.63 -0.99 -13.07
C ILE A 32 11.06 -1.93 -14.14
N LEU A 33 11.30 -3.23 -14.00
CA LEU A 33 10.82 -4.24 -14.93
C LEU A 33 9.47 -4.82 -14.50
N SER A 34 8.98 -4.46 -13.31
CA SER A 34 7.74 -4.98 -12.80
C SER A 34 6.53 -4.31 -13.46
N PRO A 35 5.52 -5.08 -13.89
CA PRO A 35 4.24 -4.49 -14.33
C PRO A 35 3.44 -3.87 -13.18
N ARG A 36 3.83 -4.10 -11.92
CA ARG A 36 3.20 -3.56 -10.70
C ARG A 36 4.07 -2.50 -10.01
N GLU A 37 5.07 -1.96 -10.70
CA GLU A 37 5.96 -0.92 -10.17
C GLU A 37 5.17 0.25 -9.57
N VAL A 38 5.53 0.65 -8.35
CA VAL A 38 5.00 1.84 -7.71
C VAL A 38 5.83 3.07 -8.07
N SER A 39 5.17 4.20 -8.29
CA SER A 39 5.84 5.48 -8.52
C SER A 39 6.53 5.95 -7.24
N LEU A 40 7.87 6.05 -7.27
CA LEU A 40 8.71 6.47 -6.14
C LEU A 40 9.70 7.56 -6.57
N ASP A 41 10.11 8.40 -5.63
CA ASP A 41 11.19 9.36 -5.85
C ASP A 41 12.53 8.62 -5.96
N SER A 42 13.44 9.11 -6.81
CA SER A 42 14.76 8.49 -7.03
C SER A 42 15.53 8.28 -5.73
N ARG A 43 15.51 9.26 -4.83
CA ARG A 43 16.16 9.17 -3.50
C ARG A 43 15.61 8.03 -2.65
N VAL A 44 14.30 7.80 -2.67
CA VAL A 44 13.67 6.71 -1.89
C VAL A 44 14.09 5.37 -2.47
N ARG A 45 14.17 5.27 -3.80
CA ARG A 45 14.64 4.05 -4.47
C ARG A 45 16.10 3.74 -4.15
N GLU A 46 16.97 4.75 -4.13
CA GLU A 46 18.37 4.58 -3.73
C GLU A 46 18.51 4.04 -2.31
N ILE A 47 17.72 4.56 -1.35
CA ILE A 47 17.70 4.07 0.03
C ILE A 47 17.26 2.61 0.09
N ILE A 48 16.20 2.24 -0.63
CA ILE A 48 15.75 0.84 -0.70
C ILE A 48 16.86 -0.05 -1.26
N ASN A 49 17.50 0.35 -2.36
CA ASN A 49 18.58 -0.43 -2.97
C ASN A 49 19.75 -0.66 -2.00
N ALA A 50 20.08 0.33 -1.17
CA ALA A 50 21.08 0.18 -0.11
C ALA A 50 20.60 -0.77 1.00
N ASN A 51 19.35 -0.62 1.46
CA ASN A 51 18.76 -1.47 2.50
C ASN A 51 18.54 -2.91 2.05
N MET A 52 18.46 -3.17 0.74
CA MET A 52 18.32 -4.54 0.20
C MET A 52 19.61 -5.37 0.33
N ILE A 53 20.74 -4.77 0.72
CA ILE A 53 21.96 -5.52 1.08
C ILE A 53 21.74 -6.32 2.36
N GLU A 54 21.04 -5.74 3.34
CA GLU A 54 20.64 -6.38 4.59
C GLU A 54 19.20 -5.97 4.92
N PRO A 55 18.21 -6.68 4.34
CA PRO A 55 16.82 -6.32 4.51
C PRO A 55 16.36 -6.40 5.96
N SER A 56 15.52 -5.45 6.36
CA SER A 56 14.88 -5.39 7.66
C SER A 56 13.36 -5.23 7.49
N PRO A 57 12.58 -5.45 8.56
CA PRO A 57 11.14 -5.18 8.53
C PRO A 57 10.77 -3.74 8.13
N HIS A 58 11.73 -2.81 8.22
CA HIS A 58 11.58 -1.38 7.95
C HIS A 58 12.18 -0.93 6.60
N THR A 59 12.65 -1.87 5.77
CA THR A 59 13.32 -1.56 4.49
C THR A 59 12.50 -0.66 3.57
N PHE A 60 11.17 -0.71 3.64
CA PHE A 60 10.26 -0.01 2.73
C PHE A 60 9.46 1.13 3.40
N ASP A 61 9.78 1.56 4.62
CA ASP A 61 8.97 2.52 5.38
C ASP A 61 8.77 3.86 4.64
N ASP A 62 9.84 4.43 4.10
CA ASP A 62 9.79 5.68 3.34
C ASP A 62 8.96 5.54 2.04
N ALA A 63 9.12 4.44 1.32
CA ALA A 63 8.33 4.17 0.11
C ALA A 63 6.86 3.93 0.43
N GLN A 64 6.57 3.23 1.52
CA GLN A 64 5.20 2.98 1.95
C GLN A 64 4.49 4.30 2.30
N LEU A 65 5.17 5.21 3.00
CA LEU A 65 4.64 6.55 3.30
C LEU A 65 4.41 7.37 2.02
N GLN A 66 5.34 7.30 1.06
CA GLN A 66 5.21 7.98 -0.21
C GLN A 66 4.00 7.48 -1.00
N VAL A 67 3.85 6.17 -1.14
CA VAL A 67 2.71 5.55 -1.85
C VAL A 67 1.39 5.86 -1.14
N TYR A 68 1.37 5.82 0.19
CA TYR A 68 0.19 6.24 0.96
C TYR A 68 -0.20 7.69 0.66
N THR A 69 0.76 8.60 0.68
CA THR A 69 0.54 10.02 0.38
C THR A 69 0.03 10.23 -1.04
N LEU A 70 0.58 9.49 -2.01
CA LEU A 70 0.13 9.52 -3.41
C LEU A 70 -1.32 9.03 -3.54
N MET A 71 -1.66 7.90 -2.92
CA MET A 71 -3.03 7.38 -2.90
C MET A 71 -4.00 8.38 -2.27
N HIS A 72 -3.62 9.01 -1.15
CA HIS A 72 -4.46 9.98 -0.45
C HIS A 72 -4.74 11.24 -1.29
N ARG A 73 -3.73 11.75 -2.00
CA ARG A 73 -3.84 12.98 -2.80
C ARG A 73 -4.57 12.80 -4.13
N ASP A 74 -4.61 11.58 -4.66
CA ASP A 74 -5.13 11.33 -6.00
C ASP A 74 -6.32 10.35 -5.98
N SER A 75 -6.05 9.05 -5.82
CA SER A 75 -7.07 8.00 -5.89
C SER A 75 -8.17 8.16 -4.86
N TYR A 76 -7.83 8.56 -3.62
CA TYR A 76 -8.80 8.73 -2.54
C TYR A 76 -9.76 9.90 -2.81
N LEU A 77 -9.26 11.05 -3.25
CA LEU A 77 -10.11 12.19 -3.62
C LEU A 77 -11.03 11.86 -4.81
N ARG A 78 -10.53 11.09 -5.78
CA ARG A 78 -11.35 10.62 -6.90
C ARG A 78 -12.40 9.61 -6.44
N PHE A 79 -12.06 8.69 -5.54
CA PHE A 79 -12.98 7.72 -4.97
C PHE A 79 -14.15 8.39 -4.25
N LEU A 80 -13.89 9.37 -3.39
CA LEU A 80 -14.95 10.12 -2.67
C LEU A 80 -15.93 10.83 -3.63
N ASN A 81 -15.46 11.25 -4.79
CA ASN A 81 -16.30 11.91 -5.79
C ASN A 81 -16.98 10.92 -6.76
N SER A 82 -16.55 9.67 -6.77
CA SER A 82 -17.01 8.63 -7.68
C SER A 82 -18.45 8.19 -7.40
N ARG A 83 -19.10 7.62 -8.42
CA ARG A 83 -20.44 7.03 -8.27
C ARG A 83 -20.42 5.85 -7.30
N ILE A 84 -19.36 5.04 -7.32
CA ILE A 84 -19.20 3.87 -6.44
C ILE A 84 -19.39 4.26 -4.98
N TYR A 85 -18.69 5.30 -4.53
CA TYR A 85 -18.81 5.78 -3.16
C TYR A 85 -20.20 6.36 -2.85
N LYS A 86 -20.78 7.13 -3.78
CA LYS A 86 -22.11 7.72 -3.63
C LYS A 86 -23.22 6.67 -3.57
N ASP A 87 -23.14 5.64 -4.39
CA ASP A 87 -24.09 4.53 -4.43
C ASP A 87 -24.00 3.71 -3.13
N LEU A 88 -22.78 3.48 -2.62
CA LEU A 88 -22.55 2.83 -1.32
C LEU A 88 -23.19 3.63 -0.15
N LEU A 89 -23.03 4.96 -0.17
CA LEU A 89 -23.66 5.84 0.83
C LEU A 89 -25.19 5.74 0.79
N GLN A 90 -25.76 5.72 -0.41
CA GLN A 90 -27.22 5.57 -0.58
C GLN A 90 -27.71 4.22 -0.07
N GLN A 91 -27.04 3.12 -0.41
CA GLN A 91 -27.38 1.79 0.10
C GLN A 91 -27.32 1.72 1.63
N THR A 92 -26.28 2.31 2.22
CA THR A 92 -26.11 2.36 3.69
C THR A 92 -27.21 3.20 4.35
N SER A 93 -27.61 4.31 3.74
CA SER A 93 -28.72 5.14 4.25
C SER A 93 -30.07 4.42 4.17
N HIS A 94 -30.33 3.67 3.11
CA HIS A 94 -31.53 2.85 2.96
C HIS A 94 -31.58 1.67 3.95
N SER A 95 -30.44 1.04 4.24
CA SER A 95 -30.39 0.00 5.27
C SER A 95 -30.68 0.56 6.67
N LEU A 96 -30.15 1.75 6.99
CA LEU A 96 -30.36 2.41 8.28
C LEU A 96 -31.81 2.90 8.47
N SER A 97 -32.47 3.36 7.41
CA SER A 97 -33.89 3.73 7.47
C SER A 97 -34.81 2.51 7.65
N ASN A 98 -34.46 1.37 7.05
CA ASN A 98 -35.25 0.15 7.19
C ASN A 98 -35.08 -0.51 8.57
N SER A 99 -33.90 -0.42 9.18
CA SER A 99 -33.66 -0.91 10.56
C SER A 99 -34.24 -0.01 11.66
N SER A 100 -34.79 1.15 11.32
CA SER A 100 -35.47 2.05 12.28
C SER A 100 -36.99 1.90 12.28
N LEU A 101 -37.52 0.98 11.46
CA LEU A 101 -38.96 0.70 11.28
C LEU A 101 -39.39 -0.68 11.81
N GLU A 102 -38.47 -1.43 12.45
CA GLU A 102 -38.74 -2.63 13.25
C GLU A 102 -38.44 -2.35 14.73
#